data_AF-A0A6A4HZ65-F1
#
_entry.id   AF-A0A6A4HZ65-F1
#
_cell.length_a   1.000
_cell.length_b   1.000
_cell.length_c   1.000
_cell.angle_alpha   90.00
_cell.angle_beta   90.00
_cell.angle_gamma   90.00
#
_symmetry.space_group_name_H-M   'P 1'
#
loop_
_entity.id
_entity.type
_entity.pdbx_description
1 polymer ?
#
loop_
_entity_poly.entity_id
_entity_poly.type
_entity_poly.pdbx_seq_one_letter_code
_entity_poly.pdbx_strand_id
1 'polypeptide(L)'
;MQKSPHWSFRGVDLSDEDLISALRVLSSLTTLEISDHGTIPFNSPITSHFISSLHIGDSMLGHLIPKLRDLTLESDCSTFDDVAFISMISSRWYSHPQKFIGTVGGVDCLQSVVMRFHNRAVDKTVYRPLQDLDEMGLRVVVREMNGGAFQYQVDRGWFELIGNT
;
A
#
# COMPACT_ATOMS: atom_id res chain seq x y z
N MET A 1 4.72 -19.11 19.62
CA MET A 1 4.10 -18.09 18.76
C MET A 1 5.18 -17.57 17.82
N GLN A 2 5.10 -17.88 16.53
CA GLN A 2 6.07 -17.40 15.54
C GLN A 2 5.73 -15.95 15.20
N LYS A 3 6.70 -15.04 15.28
CA LYS A 3 6.53 -13.64 14.86
C LYS A 3 6.26 -13.63 13.35
N SER A 4 5.17 -12.98 12.92
CA SER A 4 4.92 -12.77 11.49
C SER A 4 6.06 -11.95 10.89
N PRO A 5 6.55 -12.33 9.70
CA PRO A 5 7.65 -11.61 9.05
C PRO A 5 7.20 -10.19 8.69
N HIS A 6 7.98 -9.21 9.14
CA HIS A 6 7.70 -7.78 9.03
C HIS A 6 8.97 -7.06 8.56
N TRP A 7 8.85 -6.23 7.53
CA TRP A 7 9.95 -5.41 7.01
C TRP A 7 9.51 -3.95 6.84
N SER A 8 10.41 -3.04 7.18
CA SER A 8 10.22 -1.58 7.09
C SER A 8 11.43 -0.97 6.39
N PHE A 9 11.21 -0.32 5.25
CA PHE A 9 12.21 0.47 4.53
C PHE A 9 11.93 1.95 4.80
N ARG A 10 12.89 2.66 5.38
CA ARG A 10 12.73 4.09 5.72
C ARG A 10 13.95 4.86 5.27
N GLY A 11 13.74 5.89 4.44
CA GLY A 11 14.83 6.79 4.02
C GLY A 11 15.91 6.10 3.18
N VAL A 12 15.59 4.99 2.52
CA VAL A 12 16.55 4.25 1.69
C VAL A 12 16.37 4.64 0.23
N ASP A 13 17.45 5.10 -0.39
CA ASP A 13 17.54 5.33 -1.83
C ASP A 13 17.77 3.98 -2.52
N LEU A 14 16.67 3.31 -2.88
CA LEU A 14 16.69 2.05 -3.63
C LEU A 14 16.05 2.27 -5.00
N SER A 15 16.69 1.74 -6.02
CA SER A 15 16.03 1.56 -7.31
C SER A 15 14.88 0.55 -7.18
N ASP A 16 13.89 0.64 -8.06
CA ASP A 16 12.80 -0.34 -8.11
C ASP A 16 13.35 -1.77 -8.26
N GLU A 17 14.38 -1.97 -9.08
CA GLU A 17 14.94 -3.29 -9.33
C GLU A 17 15.58 -3.89 -8.08
N ASP A 18 16.30 -3.07 -7.29
CA ASP A 18 16.91 -3.52 -6.04
C ASP A 18 15.83 -3.84 -5.00
N LEU A 19 14.81 -2.97 -4.88
CA LEU A 19 13.70 -3.17 -3.96
C LEU A 19 12.89 -4.43 -4.32
N ILE A 20 12.54 -4.59 -5.60
CA ILE A 20 11.81 -5.75 -6.11
C ILE A 20 12.65 -7.01 -5.90
N SER A 21 13.96 -6.98 -6.19
CA SER A 21 14.85 -8.12 -5.99
C SER A 21 14.94 -8.52 -4.52
N ALA A 22 15.05 -7.55 -3.61
CA ALA A 22 15.02 -7.81 -2.17
C ALA A 22 13.68 -8.43 -1.74
N LEU A 23 12.56 -7.88 -2.20
CA LEU A 23 11.22 -8.37 -1.86
C LEU A 23 10.92 -9.76 -2.44
N ARG A 24 11.51 -10.14 -3.58
CA ARG A 24 11.41 -11.51 -4.13
C ARG A 24 12.00 -12.56 -3.18
N VAL A 25 13.11 -12.23 -2.51
CA VAL A 25 13.73 -13.11 -1.51
C VAL A 25 12.84 -13.24 -0.27
N LEU A 26 12.03 -12.22 0.02
CA LEU A 26 11.14 -12.12 1.17
C LEU A 26 9.72 -12.61 0.86
N SER A 27 9.57 -13.72 0.13
CA SER A 27 8.26 -14.20 -0.35
C SER A 27 7.26 -14.55 0.77
N SER A 28 7.72 -14.81 1.99
CA SER A 28 6.87 -15.06 3.15
C SER A 28 6.40 -13.79 3.88
N LEU A 29 6.84 -12.61 3.45
CA LEU A 29 6.54 -11.33 4.08
C LEU A 29 5.04 -11.07 4.16
N THR A 30 4.54 -10.79 5.36
CA THR A 30 3.13 -10.48 5.59
C THR A 30 2.85 -9.00 5.78
N THR A 31 3.85 -8.25 6.24
CA THR A 31 3.72 -6.82 6.52
C THR A 31 4.88 -6.05 5.89
N LEU A 32 4.56 -5.12 5.00
CA LEU A 32 5.53 -4.25 4.33
C LEU A 32 5.22 -2.78 4.67
N GLU A 33 6.22 -2.09 5.19
CA GLU A 33 6.20 -0.64 5.36
C GLU A 33 7.30 -0.01 4.52
N ILE A 34 6.96 1.02 3.73
CA ILE A 34 7.91 1.82 2.99
C ILE A 34 7.61 3.29 3.25
N SER A 35 8.63 4.03 3.65
CA SER A 35 8.56 5.47 3.86
C SER A 35 9.70 6.12 3.08
N ASP A 36 9.33 6.93 2.09
CA ASP A 36 10.27 7.78 1.36
C ASP A 36 10.50 9.13 2.08
N HIS A 37 9.90 9.32 3.25
CA HIS A 37 9.96 10.58 3.97
C HIS A 37 11.40 10.94 4.33
N GLY A 38 11.82 12.15 3.93
CA GLY A 38 13.20 12.62 4.13
C GLY A 38 14.22 12.08 3.12
N THR A 39 13.78 11.35 2.09
CA THR A 39 14.60 11.08 0.90
C THR A 39 14.65 12.31 -0.02
N ILE A 40 15.62 12.34 -0.93
CA ILE A 40 15.70 13.39 -1.94
C ILE A 40 14.46 13.24 -2.86
N PRO A 41 13.73 14.32 -3.21
CA PRO A 41 12.43 14.27 -3.90
C PRO A 41 12.38 13.47 -5.21
N PHE A 42 13.53 13.11 -5.78
CA PHE A 42 13.63 12.40 -7.06
C PHE A 42 13.94 10.90 -6.92
N ASN A 43 14.20 10.43 -5.70
CA ASN A 43 14.68 9.07 -5.43
C ASN A 43 13.72 8.28 -4.52
N SER A 44 12.42 8.54 -4.63
CA SER A 44 11.42 7.78 -3.88
C SER A 44 11.36 6.33 -4.38
N PRO A 45 11.48 5.32 -3.49
CA PRO A 45 11.25 3.93 -3.85
C PRO A 45 9.75 3.61 -4.12
N ILE A 46 8.84 4.56 -3.90
CA ILE A 46 7.40 4.37 -4.09
C ILE A 46 7.01 4.88 -5.49
N THR A 47 7.48 4.18 -6.52
CA THR A 47 7.21 4.51 -7.92
C THR A 47 5.97 3.77 -8.46
N SER A 48 5.44 4.23 -9.60
CA SER A 48 4.37 3.51 -10.31
C SER A 48 4.82 2.10 -10.74
N HIS A 49 6.09 1.93 -11.10
CA HIS A 49 6.64 0.63 -11.48
C HIS A 49 6.75 -0.32 -10.28
N PHE A 50 7.22 0.17 -9.13
CA PHE A 50 7.16 -0.59 -7.87
C PHE A 50 5.73 -0.99 -7.51
N ILE A 51 4.77 -0.05 -7.53
CA ILE A 51 3.36 -0.34 -7.24
C ILE A 51 2.80 -1.38 -8.20
N SER A 52 3.10 -1.25 -9.50
CA SER A 52 2.66 -2.21 -10.53
C SER A 52 3.27 -3.59 -10.33
N SER A 53 4.50 -3.69 -9.80
CA SER A 53 5.13 -4.98 -9.48
C SER A 53 4.41 -5.75 -8.35
N LEU A 54 3.68 -5.03 -7.49
CA LEU A 54 2.84 -5.63 -6.46
C LEU A 54 1.49 -6.09 -7.02
N HIS A 55 1.07 -5.66 -8.20
CA HIS A 55 -0.21 -6.04 -8.79
C HIS A 55 -0.27 -7.57 -9.05
N ILE A 56 -1.38 -8.21 -8.68
CA ILE A 56 -1.63 -9.62 -9.02
C ILE A 56 -2.30 -9.64 -10.40
N GLY A 57 -1.51 -9.89 -11.44
CA GLY A 57 -1.98 -10.15 -12.79
C GLY A 57 -1.58 -11.54 -13.29
N ASP A 58 -1.84 -11.82 -14.56
CA ASP A 58 -1.58 -13.10 -15.24
C ASP A 58 -0.07 -13.35 -15.53
N SER A 59 0.81 -12.81 -14.70
CA SER A 59 2.24 -12.81 -14.93
C SER A 59 2.85 -14.18 -14.64
N MET A 60 3.49 -14.75 -15.66
CA MET A 60 4.26 -15.99 -15.61
C MET A 60 5.47 -15.93 -14.63
N LEU A 61 5.85 -14.73 -14.17
CA LEU A 61 7.07 -14.50 -13.37
C LEU A 61 6.87 -14.61 -11.85
N GLY A 62 5.68 -15.02 -11.40
CA GLY A 62 5.36 -15.16 -9.98
C GLY A 62 5.05 -13.83 -9.29
N HIS A 63 4.26 -13.88 -8.22
CA HIS A 63 3.80 -12.69 -7.51
C HIS A 63 4.86 -12.20 -6.54
N LEU A 64 5.13 -10.89 -6.55
CA LEU A 64 5.98 -10.25 -5.54
C LEU A 64 5.28 -10.36 -4.18
N ILE A 65 5.97 -10.85 -3.14
CA ILE A 65 5.44 -10.98 -1.77
C ILE A 65 4.01 -11.56 -1.72
N PRO A 66 3.81 -12.82 -2.11
CA PRO A 66 2.49 -13.44 -2.19
C PRO A 66 1.79 -13.52 -0.83
N LYS A 67 2.50 -13.42 0.30
CA LYS A 67 1.91 -13.48 1.64
C LYS A 67 1.56 -12.12 2.24
N LEU A 68 1.70 -11.03 1.49
CA LEU A 68 1.45 -9.68 1.98
C LEU A 68 -0.02 -9.48 2.34
N ARG A 69 -0.26 -9.07 3.59
CA ARG A 69 -1.57 -8.74 4.16
C ARG A 69 -1.66 -7.29 4.59
N ASP A 70 -0.55 -6.73 5.07
CA ASP A 70 -0.52 -5.37 5.59
C ASP A 70 0.49 -4.54 4.79
N LEU A 71 0.01 -3.47 4.15
CA LEU A 71 0.83 -2.55 3.39
C LEU A 71 0.73 -1.14 4.00
N THR A 72 1.87 -0.54 4.28
CA THR A 72 1.98 0.88 4.66
C THR A 72 2.95 1.59 3.73
N LEU A 73 2.49 2.65 3.08
CA LEU A 73 3.27 3.51 2.22
C LEU A 73 3.19 4.94 2.75
N GLU A 74 4.34 5.60 2.88
CA GLU A 74 4.43 7.03 3.18
C GLU A 74 5.20 7.70 2.06
N SER A 75 4.54 8.62 1.36
CA SER A 75 5.11 9.34 0.22
C SER A 75 5.19 10.86 0.41
N ASP A 76 6.39 11.39 0.19
CA ASP A 76 6.75 12.78 0.02
C ASP A 76 6.58 13.25 -1.43
N CYS A 77 6.26 12.34 -2.35
CA CYS A 77 6.11 12.65 -3.77
C CYS A 77 4.81 13.40 -4.07
N SER A 78 4.90 14.49 -4.83
CA SER A 78 3.74 15.22 -5.32
C SER A 78 3.02 14.53 -6.49
N THR A 79 3.75 13.73 -7.27
CA THR A 79 3.26 13.06 -8.49
C THR A 79 3.05 11.55 -8.30
N PHE A 80 2.36 11.15 -7.24
CA PHE A 80 2.00 9.75 -6.99
C PHE A 80 0.95 9.23 -7.98
N ASP A 81 1.14 8.00 -8.46
CA ASP A 81 0.21 7.33 -9.39
C ASP A 81 -0.95 6.67 -8.62
N ASP A 82 -1.98 7.47 -8.36
CA ASP A 82 -3.17 7.05 -7.62
C ASP A 82 -3.89 5.88 -8.33
N VAL A 83 -3.89 5.86 -9.67
CA VAL A 83 -4.61 4.83 -10.46
C VAL A 83 -3.91 3.49 -10.34
N ALA A 84 -2.57 3.45 -10.50
CA ALA A 84 -1.81 2.22 -10.30
C ALA A 84 -1.96 1.67 -8.88
N PHE A 85 -1.96 2.56 -7.88
CA PHE A 85 -2.14 2.18 -6.48
C PHE A 85 -3.51 1.54 -6.20
N ILE A 86 -4.58 2.18 -6.66
CA ILE A 86 -5.95 1.64 -6.50
C ILE A 86 -6.11 0.32 -7.23
N SER A 87 -5.58 0.23 -8.46
CA SER A 87 -5.60 -1.00 -9.26
C SER A 87 -4.88 -2.14 -8.55
N MET A 88 -3.68 -1.88 -8.02
CA MET A 88 -2.90 -2.86 -7.26
C MET A 88 -3.65 -3.37 -6.04
N ILE A 89 -4.24 -2.49 -5.22
CA ILE A 89 -5.02 -2.91 -4.05
C ILE A 89 -6.20 -3.78 -4.47
N SER A 90 -6.94 -3.35 -5.48
CA SER A 90 -8.10 -4.07 -6.01
C SER A 90 -7.70 -5.47 -6.51
N SER A 91 -6.53 -5.61 -7.15
CA SER A 91 -6.02 -6.91 -7.61
C SER A 91 -5.67 -7.86 -6.46
N ARG A 92 -5.37 -7.33 -5.27
CA ARG A 92 -5.03 -8.10 -4.06
C ARG A 92 -6.18 -8.28 -3.10
N TRP A 93 -7.31 -7.62 -3.34
CA TRP A 93 -8.47 -7.70 -2.49
C TRP A 93 -9.52 -8.63 -3.09
N TYR A 94 -9.87 -9.69 -2.35
CA TYR A 94 -10.95 -10.59 -2.73
C TYR A 94 -11.88 -10.83 -1.55
N SER A 95 -13.15 -10.46 -1.72
CA SER A 95 -14.19 -10.60 -0.69
C SER A 95 -14.63 -12.05 -0.43
N HIS A 96 -14.14 -13.04 -1.19
CA HIS A 96 -14.60 -14.43 -1.11
C HIS A 96 -13.45 -15.45 -1.15
N PRO A 97 -12.97 -15.93 0.02
CA PRO A 97 -11.92 -16.95 0.12
C PRO A 97 -12.26 -18.28 -0.55
N GLN A 98 -13.54 -18.60 -0.74
CA GLN A 98 -13.99 -19.90 -1.25
C GLN A 98 -13.84 -20.08 -2.77
N LYS A 99 -13.70 -19.00 -3.55
CA LYS A 99 -13.53 -19.10 -5.02
C LYS A 99 -12.07 -19.29 -5.46
N PHE A 100 -11.14 -19.37 -4.50
CA PHE A 100 -9.71 -19.46 -4.77
C PHE A 100 -9.16 -20.89 -4.77
N ILE A 101 -10.04 -21.90 -4.85
CA ILE A 101 -9.66 -23.28 -5.18
C ILE A 101 -9.52 -23.38 -6.71
N GLY A 102 -8.73 -22.51 -7.36
CA GLY A 102 -8.64 -22.58 -8.82
C GLY A 102 -7.67 -21.72 -9.59
N THR A 103 -7.28 -20.51 -9.17
CA THR A 103 -6.60 -19.60 -10.13
C THR A 103 -5.29 -18.93 -9.71
N VAL A 104 -4.97 -18.74 -8.43
CA VAL A 104 -3.60 -18.29 -8.05
C VAL A 104 -3.16 -18.91 -6.72
N GLY A 105 -3.05 -20.25 -6.68
CA GLY A 105 -2.70 -20.99 -5.46
C GLY A 105 -1.43 -20.46 -4.80
N GLY A 106 -1.58 -19.70 -3.70
CA GLY A 106 -0.46 -19.25 -2.88
C GLY A 106 -0.45 -17.76 -2.51
N VAL A 107 -1.31 -16.93 -3.10
CA VAL A 107 -1.36 -15.49 -2.75
C VAL A 107 -2.44 -15.20 -1.70
N ASP A 108 -2.05 -14.51 -0.64
CA ASP A 108 -2.94 -14.03 0.41
C ASP A 108 -3.57 -12.69 0.00
N CYS A 109 -4.80 -12.43 0.46
CA CYS A 109 -5.46 -11.15 0.25
C CYS A 109 -4.87 -10.07 1.18
N LEU A 110 -4.84 -8.83 0.69
CA LEU A 110 -4.60 -7.69 1.57
C LEU A 110 -5.70 -7.61 2.64
N GLN A 111 -5.33 -7.21 3.85
CA GLN A 111 -6.21 -7.02 5.00
C GLN A 111 -6.16 -5.57 5.50
N SER A 112 -5.01 -4.91 5.34
CA SER A 112 -4.82 -3.53 5.72
C SER A 112 -3.95 -2.79 4.71
N VAL A 113 -4.37 -1.57 4.35
CA VAL A 113 -3.61 -0.65 3.51
C VAL A 113 -3.61 0.73 4.15
N VAL A 114 -2.43 1.30 4.32
CA VAL A 114 -2.24 2.66 4.83
C VAL A 114 -1.41 3.43 3.82
N MET A 115 -1.95 4.53 3.31
CA MET A 115 -1.25 5.50 2.48
C MET A 115 -1.20 6.85 3.18
N ARG A 116 0.01 7.42 3.27
CA ARG A 116 0.28 8.70 3.92
C ARG A 116 0.97 9.62 2.94
N PHE A 117 0.41 10.80 2.71
CA PHE A 117 0.98 11.81 1.81
C PHE A 117 1.48 13.01 2.59
N HIS A 118 2.75 13.38 2.45
CA HIS A 118 3.31 14.54 3.16
C HIS A 118 3.19 15.84 2.37
N ASN A 119 3.35 15.79 1.05
CA ASN A 119 3.45 16.99 0.20
C ASN A 119 2.31 17.13 -0.81
N ARG A 120 1.17 16.47 -0.58
CA ARG A 120 -0.03 16.62 -1.42
C ARG A 120 -1.32 16.40 -0.65
N ALA A 121 -2.37 17.06 -1.13
CA ALA A 121 -3.73 16.82 -0.69
C ALA A 121 -4.27 15.48 -1.25
N VAL A 122 -5.21 14.86 -0.53
CA VAL A 122 -5.90 13.64 -0.91
C VAL A 122 -7.22 13.98 -1.58
N ASP A 123 -7.33 13.65 -2.86
CA ASP A 123 -8.59 13.76 -3.59
C ASP A 123 -9.51 12.57 -3.27
N LYS A 124 -10.55 12.83 -2.47
CA LYS A 124 -11.52 11.80 -2.07
C LYS A 124 -12.25 11.15 -3.24
N THR A 125 -12.42 11.87 -4.36
CA THR A 125 -13.14 11.33 -5.52
C THR A 125 -12.32 10.25 -6.22
N VAL A 126 -10.99 10.42 -6.27
CA VAL A 126 -10.05 9.44 -6.82
C VAL A 126 -10.04 8.17 -5.98
N TYR A 127 -10.06 8.30 -4.64
CA TYR A 127 -9.95 7.18 -3.71
C TYR A 127 -11.27 6.48 -3.37
N ARG A 128 -12.39 6.93 -3.94
CA ARG A 128 -13.72 6.31 -3.73
C ARG A 128 -13.74 4.79 -3.93
N PRO A 129 -13.07 4.19 -4.95
CA PRO A 129 -13.07 2.75 -5.11
C PRO A 129 -12.54 2.00 -3.88
N LEU A 130 -11.59 2.58 -3.14
CA LEU A 130 -11.06 1.94 -1.93
C LEU A 130 -12.02 2.01 -0.74
N GLN A 131 -12.92 2.99 -0.72
CA GLN A 131 -13.98 3.06 0.29
C GLN A 131 -14.92 1.87 0.13
N ASP A 132 -15.32 1.55 -1.10
CA ASP A 132 -16.17 0.39 -1.37
C ASP A 132 -15.50 -0.91 -0.91
N LEU A 133 -14.16 -1.02 -1.02
CA LEU A 133 -13.41 -2.19 -0.53
C LEU A 133 -13.35 -2.26 1.01
N ASP A 134 -13.27 -1.11 1.68
CA ASP A 134 -13.28 -1.07 3.15
C ASP A 134 -14.63 -1.44 3.75
N GLU A 135 -15.71 -1.02 3.11
CA GLU A 135 -17.07 -1.48 3.44
C GLU A 135 -17.22 -3.01 3.25
N MET A 136 -16.41 -3.62 2.38
CA MET A 136 -16.35 -5.07 2.19
C MET A 136 -15.38 -5.79 3.16
N GLY A 137 -14.64 -5.07 3.99
CA GLY A 137 -13.80 -5.61 5.06
C GLY A 137 -12.28 -5.37 4.91
N LEU A 138 -11.82 -4.65 3.88
CA LEU A 138 -10.41 -4.28 3.75
C LEU A 138 -10.12 -3.04 4.58
N ARG A 139 -9.27 -3.09 5.61
CA ARG A 139 -8.96 -1.87 6.35
C ARG A 139 -8.17 -0.91 5.46
N VAL A 140 -8.74 0.21 5.04
CA VAL A 140 -8.01 1.21 4.24
C VAL A 140 -7.90 2.53 5.00
N VAL A 141 -6.73 3.18 4.92
CA VAL A 141 -6.49 4.53 5.43
C VAL A 141 -5.70 5.29 4.38
N VAL A 142 -6.26 6.38 3.85
CA VAL A 142 -5.54 7.31 2.97
C VAL A 142 -5.60 8.70 3.60
N ARG A 143 -4.46 9.29 3.93
CA ARG A 143 -4.45 10.57 4.65
C ARG A 143 -3.29 11.49 4.28
N GLU A 144 -3.53 12.77 4.43
CA GLU A 144 -2.54 13.83 4.38
C GLU A 144 -1.82 13.92 5.73
N MET A 145 -0.50 14.06 5.70
CA MET A 145 0.38 14.28 6.84
C MET A 145 0.82 15.74 6.79
N ASN A 146 -0.14 16.67 6.87
CA ASN A 146 0.16 18.10 6.91
C ASN A 146 1.23 18.36 7.99
N GLY A 147 2.28 19.11 7.64
CA GLY A 147 3.53 19.31 8.40
C GLY A 147 3.42 20.02 9.76
N GLY A 148 2.32 19.85 10.49
CA GLY A 148 2.11 20.34 11.84
C GLY A 148 1.07 19.49 12.57
N ALA A 149 1.56 18.56 13.39
CA ALA A 149 0.88 17.93 14.52
C ALA A 149 -0.64 17.65 14.42
N PHE A 150 -1.07 16.67 13.62
CA PHE A 150 -2.35 15.98 13.88
C PHE A 150 -2.24 14.48 13.59
N GLN A 151 -2.30 13.67 14.65
CA GLN A 151 -2.54 12.24 14.56
C GLN A 151 -4.06 12.01 14.60
N TYR A 152 -4.62 11.50 13.51
CA TYR A 152 -5.94 10.87 13.53
C TYR A 152 -5.76 9.36 13.59
N GLN A 153 -6.25 8.77 14.67
CA GLN A 153 -6.52 7.34 14.77
C GLN A 153 -7.92 7.24 15.38
N VAL A 154 -8.91 6.94 14.54
CA VAL A 154 -10.25 6.59 15.02
C VAL A 154 -10.66 5.32 14.30
N ASP A 155 -10.87 4.30 15.13
CA ASP A 155 -11.54 3.07 14.78
C ASP A 155 -12.88 3.45 14.11
N ARG A 156 -13.00 3.22 12.80
CA ARG A 156 -14.19 3.44 11.95
C ARG A 156 -14.59 4.89 11.62
N GLY A 157 -13.68 5.74 11.16
CA GLY A 157 -14.03 7.11 10.75
C GLY A 157 -13.28 7.60 9.52
N TRP A 158 -13.89 7.42 8.34
CA TRP A 158 -13.39 7.91 7.06
C TRP A 158 -13.59 9.42 6.93
N PHE A 159 -12.52 10.17 7.14
CA PHE A 159 -12.37 11.62 6.89
C PHE A 159 -13.24 12.57 7.72
N GLU A 160 -12.81 12.90 8.94
CA GLU A 160 -13.19 14.18 9.55
C GLU A 160 -12.19 15.27 9.14
N LEU A 161 -12.68 16.30 8.44
CA LEU A 161 -11.99 17.57 8.27
C LEU A 161 -12.28 18.41 9.50
N ILE A 162 -11.27 18.70 10.33
CA ILE A 162 -11.34 19.87 11.22
C ILE A 162 -10.77 21.04 10.44
N GLY A 163 -11.64 21.74 9.71
CA GLY A 163 -11.32 23.06 9.15
C GLY A 163 -11.53 24.12 10.22
N ASN A 164 -10.51 24.93 10.52
CA ASN A 164 -10.73 26.21 11.18
C ASN A 164 -10.95 27.28 10.10
N THR A 165 -12.09 27.96 10.22
CA THR A 165 -12.42 29.25 9.61
C THR A 165 -11.39 30.33 9.93
#